data_AF-A0A5A7T9Q3-F1
#
_entry.id   AF-A0A5A7T9Q3-F1
#
_cell.length_a   1.000
_cell.length_b   1.000
_cell.length_c   1.000
_cell.angle_alpha   90.00
_cell.angle_beta   90.00
_cell.angle_gamma   90.00
#
_symmetry.space_group_name_H-M   'P 1'
#
loop_
_entity.id
_entity.type
_entity.pdbx_description
1 polymer ?
#
loop_
_entity_poly.entity_id
_entity_poly.type
_entity_poly.pdbx_seq_one_letter_code
_entity_poly.pdbx_strand_id
1 'polypeptide(L)'
;MLHGNTNTILVVDDLRFVLTEECPQTPATNANRASRKAYDRWIKVNEKALVFILASMSDVLAEKHESLATTKEIMDSLKGMFWQTEWSLRHEAIKYIYTKRMKEGISVREHVLDMMMHFNIAEVNGGAIDEAN
;
A
#
# COMPACT_ATOMS: atom_id res chain seq x y z
N MET A 1 -1.26 2.16 5.46
CA MET A 1 -2.64 2.66 5.38
C MET A 1 -2.75 3.74 4.29
N LEU A 2 -2.87 3.34 3.02
CA LEU A 2 -3.17 4.20 1.83
C LEU A 2 -4.56 3.84 1.26
N HIS A 3 -5.38 3.16 2.07
CA HIS A 3 -6.52 2.38 1.58
C HIS A 3 -7.82 3.21 1.41
N GLY A 4 -7.93 4.37 2.07
CA GLY A 4 -9.20 5.11 2.15
C GLY A 4 -9.54 5.89 0.89
N ASN A 5 -8.67 6.81 0.46
CA ASN A 5 -9.07 7.84 -0.50
C ASN A 5 -8.79 7.42 -1.95
N THR A 6 -7.60 6.90 -2.24
CA THR A 6 -7.18 6.55 -3.60
C THR A 6 -7.96 5.34 -4.13
N ASN A 7 -8.19 4.32 -3.30
CA ASN A 7 -8.97 3.16 -3.69
C ASN A 7 -10.44 3.52 -4.00
N THR A 8 -11.01 4.49 -3.26
CA THR A 8 -12.38 4.97 -3.47
C THR A 8 -12.50 5.77 -4.77
N ILE A 9 -11.54 6.64 -5.07
CA ILE A 9 -11.50 7.42 -6.33
C ILE A 9 -11.40 6.49 -7.54
N LEU A 10 -10.55 5.45 -7.48
CA LEU A 10 -10.39 4.50 -8.57
C LEU A 10 -11.62 3.61 -8.79
N VAL A 11 -12.42 3.34 -7.74
CA VAL A 11 -13.71 2.65 -7.87
C VAL A 11 -14.75 3.54 -8.53
N VAL A 12 -14.87 4.79 -8.09
CA VAL A 12 -15.88 5.72 -8.60
C VAL A 12 -15.69 6.01 -10.09
N ASP A 13 -14.44 6.13 -10.54
CA ASP A 13 -14.13 6.41 -11.94
C ASP A 13 -13.98 5.15 -12.82
N ASP A 14 -14.32 3.96 -12.30
CA ASP A 14 -14.22 2.66 -12.99
C ASP A 14 -12.82 2.38 -13.59
N LEU A 15 -11.77 2.79 -12.86
CA LEU A 15 -10.37 2.67 -13.28
C LEU A 15 -9.70 1.40 -12.70
N ARG A 16 -10.43 0.57 -11.94
CA ARG A 16 -9.82 -0.56 -11.23
C ARG A 16 -9.20 -1.61 -12.15
N PHE A 17 -9.70 -1.77 -13.37
CA PHE A 17 -9.20 -2.82 -14.26
C PHE A 17 -7.71 -2.64 -14.60
N VAL A 18 -7.20 -1.40 -14.65
CA VAL A 18 -5.76 -1.15 -14.91
C VAL A 18 -4.85 -1.54 -13.73
N LEU A 19 -5.43 -1.78 -12.55
CA LEU A 19 -4.70 -2.30 -11.39
C LEU A 19 -4.69 -3.84 -11.33
N THR A 20 -5.70 -4.49 -11.90
CA THR A 20 -5.89 -5.94 -11.79
C THR A 20 -5.43 -6.70 -13.03
N GLU A 21 -5.66 -6.13 -14.21
CA GLU A 21 -5.27 -6.73 -15.48
C GLU A 21 -3.78 -6.56 -15.76
N GLU A 22 -3.25 -7.35 -16.68
CA GLU A 22 -1.89 -7.15 -17.19
C GLU A 22 -1.87 -6.03 -18.23
N CYS A 23 -0.74 -5.32 -18.30
CA CYS A 23 -0.51 -4.34 -19.34
C CYS A 23 -0.57 -5.04 -20.71
N PRO A 24 -1.45 -4.59 -21.64
CA PRO A 24 -1.58 -5.23 -22.94
C PRO A 24 -0.31 -5.04 -23.76
N GLN A 25 0.07 -6.08 -24.50
CA GLN A 25 1.20 -5.99 -25.42
C GLN A 25 0.90 -5.03 -26.57
N THR A 26 1.93 -4.30 -27.02
CA THR A 26 1.81 -3.39 -28.16
C THR A 26 1.30 -4.16 -29.38
N PRO A 27 0.17 -3.73 -30.01
CA PRO A 27 -0.38 -4.43 -31.16
C PRO A 27 0.59 -4.44 -32.34
N ALA A 28 0.74 -5.59 -32.99
CA ALA A 28 1.50 -5.69 -34.23
C ALA A 28 0.87 -4.81 -35.34
N THR A 29 1.66 -4.42 -36.34
CA THR A 29 1.19 -3.57 -37.45
C THR A 29 0.00 -4.18 -38.21
N ASN A 30 -0.07 -5.51 -38.29
CA ASN A 30 -1.18 -6.25 -38.90
C ASN A 30 -2.37 -6.52 -37.96
N ALA A 31 -2.32 -6.08 -36.70
CA ALA A 31 -3.38 -6.32 -35.73
C ALA A 31 -4.71 -5.72 -36.19
N ASN A 32 -5.80 -6.41 -35.87
CA ASN A 32 -7.13 -5.95 -36.23
C ASN A 32 -7.47 -4.62 -35.53
N ARG A 33 -8.43 -3.87 -36.11
CA ARG A 33 -8.86 -2.57 -35.59
C ARG A 33 -9.39 -2.65 -34.15
N ALA A 34 -10.05 -3.74 -33.78
CA ALA A 34 -10.64 -3.89 -32.45
C ALA A 34 -9.55 -4.04 -31.38
N SER A 35 -8.51 -4.83 -31.63
CA SER A 35 -7.36 -5.01 -30.75
C SER A 35 -6.61 -3.70 -30.52
N ARG A 36 -6.38 -2.90 -31.56
CA ARG A 36 -5.77 -1.56 -31.41
C ARG A 36 -6.65 -0.64 -30.57
N LYS A 37 -7.95 -0.59 -30.84
CA LYS A 37 -8.89 0.21 -30.05
C LYS A 37 -8.95 -0.20 -28.58
N ALA A 38 -8.83 -1.49 -28.28
CA ALA A 38 -8.79 -1.98 -26.91
C ALA A 38 -7.49 -1.54 -26.20
N TYR A 39 -6.34 -1.68 -26.88
CA TYR A 39 -5.05 -1.19 -26.39
C TYR A 39 -5.08 0.32 -26.11
N ASP A 40 -5.53 1.14 -27.08
CA ASP A 40 -5.59 2.60 -26.93
C ASP A 40 -6.50 3.02 -25.77
N ARG A 41 -7.63 2.31 -25.58
CA ARG A 41 -8.53 2.54 -24.45
C ARG A 41 -7.85 2.21 -23.12
N TRP A 42 -7.14 1.08 -23.05
CA TRP A 42 -6.43 0.68 -21.84
C TRP A 42 -5.35 1.71 -21.47
N ILE A 43 -4.52 2.12 -22.43
CA ILE A 43 -3.46 3.12 -22.22
C ILE A 43 -4.05 4.43 -21.69
N LYS A 44 -5.12 4.93 -22.30
CA LYS A 44 -5.76 6.17 -21.87
C LYS A 44 -6.28 6.12 -20.42
N VAL A 45 -6.87 4.99 -20.02
CA VAL A 45 -7.35 4.81 -18.64
C VAL A 45 -6.15 4.70 -17.68
N ASN A 46 -5.10 3.98 -18.07
CA ASN A 46 -3.88 3.86 -17.27
C ASN A 46 -3.20 5.25 -17.07
N GLU A 47 -3.08 6.07 -18.11
CA GLU A 47 -2.55 7.45 -17.99
C GLU A 47 -3.40 8.29 -17.03
N LYS A 48 -4.73 8.20 -17.13
CA LYS A 48 -5.63 8.89 -16.19
C LYS A 48 -5.38 8.43 -14.75
N ALA A 49 -5.33 7.11 -14.53
CA ALA A 49 -5.11 6.54 -13.20
C ALA A 49 -3.72 6.90 -12.63
N LEU A 50 -2.67 6.92 -13.45
CA LEU A 50 -1.33 7.38 -13.07
C LEU A 50 -1.37 8.81 -12.50
N VAL A 51 -2.02 9.74 -13.20
CA VAL A 51 -2.15 11.13 -12.75
C VAL A 51 -2.88 11.20 -11.40
N PHE A 52 -3.98 10.47 -11.24
CA PHE A 52 -4.70 10.47 -9.96
C PHE A 52 -3.86 9.92 -8.80
N ILE A 53 -3.16 8.82 -9.04
CA ILE A 53 -2.32 8.20 -8.01
C ILE A 53 -1.16 9.13 -7.64
N LEU A 54 -0.40 9.62 -8.62
CA LEU A 54 0.74 10.52 -8.38
C LEU A 54 0.31 11.83 -7.70
N ALA A 55 -0.80 12.44 -8.14
CA ALA A 55 -1.34 13.65 -7.50
C ALA A 55 -1.85 13.43 -6.07
N SER A 56 -2.18 12.18 -5.70
CA SER A 56 -2.58 11.84 -4.32
C SER A 56 -1.39 11.57 -3.39
N MET A 57 -0.16 11.53 -3.92
CA MET A 57 1.07 11.30 -3.17
C MET A 57 1.70 12.62 -2.70
N SER A 58 2.63 12.52 -1.76
CA SER A 58 3.59 13.60 -1.52
C SER A 58 4.59 13.71 -2.67
N ASP A 59 5.11 14.91 -2.91
CA ASP A 59 6.06 15.18 -4.01
C ASP A 59 7.26 14.22 -4.02
N VAL A 60 7.83 13.96 -2.83
CA VAL A 60 8.97 13.02 -2.67
C VAL A 60 8.61 11.59 -3.11
N LEU A 61 7.38 11.15 -2.82
CA LEU A 61 6.93 9.81 -3.18
C LEU A 61 6.56 9.75 -4.67
N ALA A 62 5.97 10.80 -5.21
CA ALA A 62 5.65 10.92 -6.63
C ALA A 62 6.92 10.89 -7.49
N GLU A 63 7.95 11.68 -7.14
CA GLU A 63 9.24 11.72 -7.85
C GLU A 63 9.89 10.33 -7.94
N LYS A 64 9.81 9.55 -6.86
CA LYS A 64 10.35 8.18 -6.83
C LYS A 64 9.62 7.21 -7.77
N HIS A 65 8.35 7.45 -8.07
CA HIS A 65 7.49 6.54 -8.82
C HIS A 65 7.08 7.06 -10.21
N GLU A 66 7.48 8.29 -10.59
CA GLU A 66 7.15 8.90 -11.88
C GLU A 66 7.75 8.14 -13.08
N SER A 67 8.85 7.41 -12.87
CA SER A 67 9.50 6.60 -13.91
C SER A 67 8.85 5.23 -14.14
N LEU A 68 7.88 4.82 -13.32
CA LEU A 68 7.18 3.55 -13.48
C LEU A 68 6.17 3.64 -14.64
N ALA A 69 6.13 2.60 -15.46
CA ALA A 69 5.40 2.62 -16.73
C ALA A 69 3.88 2.47 -16.55
N THR A 70 3.44 1.86 -15.44
CA THR A 70 2.02 1.54 -15.23
C THR A 70 1.52 1.86 -13.83
N THR A 71 0.23 2.13 -13.73
CA THR A 71 -0.50 2.34 -12.48
C THR A 71 -0.33 1.15 -11.52
N LYS A 72 -0.31 -0.06 -12.08
CA LYS A 72 -0.13 -1.31 -11.34
C LYS A 72 1.24 -1.39 -10.68
N GLU A 73 2.31 -1.07 -11.39
CA GLU A 73 3.68 -1.07 -10.84
C GLU A 73 3.83 -0.08 -9.69
N ILE A 74 3.25 1.12 -9.80
CA ILE A 74 3.23 2.08 -8.70
C ILE A 74 2.50 1.48 -7.50
N MET A 75 1.29 0.97 -7.71
CA MET A 75 0.48 0.37 -6.63
C MET A 75 1.19 -0.81 -5.96
N ASP A 76 1.85 -1.68 -6.72
CA ASP A 76 2.56 -2.83 -6.18
C ASP A 76 3.84 -2.41 -5.45
N SER A 77 4.54 -1.38 -5.92
CA SER A 77 5.65 -0.75 -5.20
C SER A 77 5.19 -0.16 -3.86
N LEU A 78 4.09 0.58 -3.85
CA LEU A 78 3.50 1.13 -2.62
C LEU A 78 3.09 0.02 -1.66
N LYS A 79 2.40 -1.01 -2.15
CA LYS A 79 2.05 -2.17 -1.33
C LYS A 79 3.31 -2.78 -0.74
N GLY A 80 4.36 -3.02 -1.53
CA GLY A 80 5.63 -3.53 -1.03
C GLY A 80 6.22 -2.64 0.07
N MET A 81 6.32 -1.33 -0.16
CA MET A 81 6.86 -0.38 0.80
C MET A 81 6.07 -0.36 2.11
N PHE A 82 4.76 -0.14 2.04
CA PHE A 82 3.94 0.01 3.24
C PHE A 82 3.64 -1.31 3.94
N TRP A 83 3.39 -2.39 3.20
CA TRP A 83 3.13 -3.71 3.78
C TRP A 83 4.35 -4.28 4.49
N GLN A 84 5.54 -4.17 3.88
CA GLN A 84 6.77 -4.62 4.54
C GLN A 84 7.07 -3.79 5.78
N THR A 85 6.92 -2.47 5.70
CA THR A 85 7.12 -1.60 6.87
C THR A 85 6.12 -1.89 7.99
N GLU A 86 4.82 -1.99 7.69
CA GLU A 86 3.79 -2.34 8.68
C GLU A 86 4.07 -3.71 9.31
N TRP A 87 4.37 -4.71 8.48
CA TRP A 87 4.72 -6.06 8.95
C TRP A 87 5.96 -6.04 9.85
N SER A 88 7.05 -5.39 9.45
CA SER A 88 8.27 -5.29 10.25
C SER A 88 8.03 -4.60 11.59
N LEU A 89 7.33 -3.46 11.60
CA LEU A 89 7.02 -2.72 12.83
C LEU A 89 6.14 -3.54 13.78
N ARG A 90 5.12 -4.22 13.23
CA ARG A 90 4.29 -5.15 14.00
C ARG A 90 5.12 -6.27 14.62
N HIS A 91 5.99 -6.90 13.84
CA HIS A 91 6.85 -7.99 14.31
C HIS A 91 7.79 -7.54 15.41
N GLU A 92 8.40 -6.38 15.25
CA GLU A 92 9.31 -5.80 16.23
C GLU A 92 8.57 -5.45 17.53
N ALA A 93 7.39 -4.83 17.44
CA ALA A 93 6.57 -4.51 18.60
C ALA A 93 6.12 -5.77 19.36
N ILE A 94 5.62 -6.80 18.66
CA ILE A 94 5.23 -8.08 19.28
C ILE A 94 6.44 -8.75 19.94
N LYS A 95 7.59 -8.79 19.25
CA LYS A 95 8.82 -9.36 19.80
C LYS A 95 9.25 -8.60 21.05
N TYR A 96 9.16 -7.27 21.05
CA TYR A 96 9.49 -6.45 22.22
C TYR A 96 8.58 -6.82 23.38
N ILE A 97 7.25 -6.79 23.20
CA ILE A 97 6.26 -7.15 24.23
C ILE A 97 6.57 -8.54 24.82
N TYR A 98 6.81 -9.53 23.96
CA TYR A 98 7.04 -10.91 24.40
C TYR A 98 8.34 -11.08 25.20
N THR A 99 9.39 -10.33 24.83
CA THR A 99 10.73 -10.48 25.42
C THR A 99 11.00 -9.50 26.56
N LYS A 100 10.24 -8.41 26.65
CA LYS A 100 10.41 -7.35 27.66
C LYS A 100 9.98 -7.88 29.02
N ARG A 101 10.96 -8.05 29.91
CA ARG A 101 10.73 -8.29 31.33
C ARG A 101 10.86 -7.00 32.11
N MET A 102 10.01 -6.83 33.12
CA MET A 102 10.16 -5.77 34.10
C MET A 102 11.48 -5.95 34.85
N LYS A 103 12.31 -4.91 34.94
CA LYS A 103 13.55 -4.93 35.70
C LYS A 103 13.28 -4.55 37.15
N GLU A 104 14.07 -5.10 38.06
CA GLU A 104 14.04 -4.71 39.47
C GLU A 104 14.36 -3.21 39.61
N GLY A 105 13.61 -2.51 40.47
CA GLY A 105 13.75 -1.06 40.69
C GLY A 105 13.02 -0.15 39.68
N ILE A 106 12.45 -0.68 38.60
CA ILE A 106 11.56 0.09 37.69
C ILE A 106 10.15 0.17 38.28
N SER A 107 9.46 1.30 38.08
CA SER A 107 8.06 1.45 38.50
C SER A 107 7.13 0.58 37.64
N VAL A 108 6.17 -0.09 38.29
CA VAL A 108 5.11 -0.85 37.57
C VAL A 108 4.39 0.05 36.57
N ARG A 109 4.08 1.29 36.96
CA ARG A 109 3.37 2.25 36.08
C ARG A 109 4.18 2.56 34.82
N GLU A 110 5.49 2.77 34.98
CA GLU A 110 6.38 3.07 33.86
C GLU A 110 6.49 1.88 32.91
N HIS A 111 6.66 0.68 33.47
CA HIS A 111 6.70 -0.56 32.68
C HIS A 111 5.40 -0.78 31.89
N VAL A 112 4.23 -0.57 32.53
CA VAL A 112 2.93 -0.73 31.86
C VAL A 112 2.75 0.29 30.74
N LEU A 113 3.17 1.55 30.92
CA LEU A 113 3.07 2.56 29.87
C LEU A 113 3.97 2.24 28.66
N ASP A 114 5.19 1.76 28.90
CA ASP A 114 6.10 1.28 27.85
C ASP A 114 5.47 0.12 27.06
N MET A 115 4.88 -0.84 27.76
CA MET A 115 4.19 -1.97 27.13
C MET A 115 2.97 -1.51 26.32
N MET A 116 2.15 -0.60 26.86
CA MET A 116 0.98 -0.03 26.14
C MET A 116 1.39 0.67 24.85
N MET A 117 2.50 1.41 24.84
CA MET A 117 3.00 2.04 23.62
C MET A 117 3.30 1.00 22.53
N HIS A 118 3.97 -0.10 22.88
CA HIS A 118 4.26 -1.17 21.94
C HIS A 118 3.01 -1.95 21.51
N PHE A 119 2.01 -2.13 22.38
CA PHE A 119 0.72 -2.69 21.99
C PHE A 119 0.04 -1.79 20.96
N ASN A 120 -0.01 -0.47 21.19
CA ASN A 120 -0.58 0.47 20.22
C ASN A 120 0.15 0.41 18.87
N ILE A 121 1.49 0.30 18.86
CA ILE A 121 2.26 0.11 17.61
C ILE A 121 1.87 -1.20 16.92
N ALA A 122 1.72 -2.31 17.65
CA ALA A 122 1.29 -3.58 17.06
C ALA A 122 -0.13 -3.48 16.47
N GLU A 123 -1.04 -2.79 17.15
CA GLU A 123 -2.44 -2.61 16.74
C GLU A 123 -2.58 -1.82 15.44
N VAL A 124 -2.02 -0.61 15.41
CA VAL A 124 -2.14 0.28 14.24
C VAL A 124 -1.43 -0.25 12.99
N ASN A 125 -0.50 -1.20 13.17
CA ASN A 125 0.21 -1.90 12.08
C ASN A 125 -0.41 -3.29 11.77
N GLY A 126 -1.71 -3.47 12.06
CA GLY A 126 -2.50 -4.62 11.61
C GLY A 126 -2.47 -5.83 12.55
N GLY A 127 -2.00 -5.69 13.78
CA GLY A 127 -2.15 -6.71 14.81
C GLY A 127 -3.51 -6.59 15.49
N ALA A 128 -4.42 -7.55 15.27
CA ALA A 128 -5.59 -7.66 16.13
C ALA A 128 -5.12 -8.06 17.53
N ILE A 129 -5.44 -7.23 18.53
CA ILE A 129 -5.08 -7.50 19.94
C ILE A 129 -6.28 -8.05 20.71
N ASP A 130 -7.50 -7.67 20.31
CA ASP A 130 -8.75 -8.00 20.99
C ASP A 130 -9.58 -9.08 20.28
N GLU A 131 -8.98 -9.93 19.44
CA GLU A 131 -9.71 -11.05 18.85
C GLU A 131 -10.08 -12.06 19.94
N ALA A 132 -11.37 -12.08 20.30
CA ALA A 132 -11.95 -13.11 21.13
C ALA A 132 -11.90 -14.45 20.37
N ASN A 133 -11.28 -15.45 21.00
CA ASN A 133 -11.27 -16.85 20.56
C ASN A 133 -12.68 -17.46 20.54
#